data_AF-A0A959MPI6-F1
#
_entry.id   AF-A0A959MPI6-F1
#
_cell.length_a   1.000
_cell.length_b   1.000
_cell.length_c   1.000
_cell.angle_alpha   90.00
_cell.angle_beta   90.00
_cell.angle_gamma   90.00
#
_symmetry.space_group_name_H-M   'P 1'
#
loop_
_entity.id
_entity.type
_entity.pdbx_description
1 polymer ?
#
loop_
_entity_poly.entity_id
_entity_poly.type
_entity_poly.pdbx_seq_one_letter_code
_entity_poly.pdbx_strand_id
1 'polypeptide(L)'
;MKFYKLAILFLAFSLTTSVSSVLAQDDDDDDDDMEEMDEEEWQRQMDELTTRKNDLMSQLNSLNTDVDALKKMNKDKDGELEKAENDLYASVGATKSQVADYRRKFEALEKKINSKSGSKEDAEKEFAEIEASKIRCLPEFWDRYQAMKKKLADWGGASTYTVVKGDCLSKIAGMKNIYDNWKLWPALWEANKNGVVSAPARTPKTIPNPNLIYPGQVLKVPSLTQQMRDDAMKNSDSWRKYRRGRTKMRMMKPKTTTNDMKKDEKK
;
A
#
# COMPACT_ATOMS: atom_id res chain seq x y z
N MET A 1 12.91 -30.04 -9.31
CA MET A 1 13.02 -31.30 -10.07
C MET A 1 12.35 -32.39 -9.27
N LYS A 2 11.53 -33.23 -9.91
CA LYS A 2 10.52 -34.05 -9.25
C LYS A 2 11.17 -35.26 -8.54
N PHE A 3 10.90 -35.42 -7.24
CA PHE A 3 11.53 -36.38 -6.32
C PHE A 3 11.53 -37.85 -6.78
N TYR A 4 10.62 -38.25 -7.67
CA TYR A 4 10.60 -39.60 -8.24
C TYR A 4 11.83 -39.92 -9.11
N LYS A 5 12.53 -38.92 -9.65
CA LYS A 5 13.77 -39.15 -10.42
C LYS A 5 14.96 -39.52 -9.53
N LEU A 6 14.93 -39.14 -8.24
CA LEU A 6 15.95 -39.51 -7.25
C LEU A 6 15.71 -40.92 -6.69
N ALA A 7 14.45 -41.33 -6.56
CA ALA A 7 14.08 -42.66 -6.09
C ALA A 7 14.47 -43.78 -7.09
N ILE A 8 14.33 -43.54 -8.39
CA ILE A 8 14.73 -44.49 -9.44
C ILE A 8 16.25 -44.65 -9.50
N LEU A 9 17.01 -43.60 -9.14
CA LEU A 9 18.46 -43.62 -9.15
C LEU A 9 19.05 -44.39 -7.96
N PHE A 10 18.37 -44.39 -6.81
CA PHE A 10 18.74 -45.23 -5.66
C PHE A 10 18.45 -46.72 -5.87
N LEU A 11 17.40 -47.06 -6.62
CA LEU A 11 17.05 -48.46 -6.92
C LEU A 11 17.94 -49.08 -8.00
N ALA A 12 18.57 -48.25 -8.85
CA ALA A 12 19.55 -48.70 -9.85
C ALA A 12 20.98 -48.85 -9.28
N PHE A 13 21.30 -48.17 -8.18
CA PHE A 13 22.63 -48.22 -7.57
C PHE A 13 22.84 -49.43 -6.64
N SER A 14 21.75 -50.11 -6.22
CA SER A 14 21.85 -51.32 -5.41
C SER A 14 22.02 -52.61 -6.22
N LEU A 15 22.10 -52.53 -7.56
CA LEU A 15 22.22 -53.70 -8.44
C LEU A 15 23.59 -53.85 -9.12
N THR A 16 24.60 -53.03 -8.78
CA THR A 16 25.89 -53.00 -9.51
C THR A 16 27.15 -53.17 -8.66
N THR A 17 27.06 -53.53 -7.38
CA THR A 17 28.26 -53.73 -6.53
C THR A 17 28.74 -55.17 -6.46
N SER A 18 28.89 -55.83 -7.61
CA SER A 18 29.54 -57.15 -7.66
C SER A 18 30.22 -57.41 -8.99
N VAL A 19 31.42 -56.84 -9.21
CA VAL A 19 32.50 -57.45 -10.05
C VAL A 19 33.91 -57.01 -9.57
N SER A 20 34.59 -57.96 -8.91
CA SER A 20 36.02 -58.36 -8.95
C SER A 20 37.17 -57.49 -8.43
N SER A 21 37.97 -58.09 -7.54
CA SER A 21 39.45 -58.14 -7.64
C SER A 21 40.01 -59.32 -6.82
N VAL A 22 40.75 -60.20 -7.51
CA VAL A 22 41.49 -61.35 -6.96
C VAL A 22 42.91 -60.91 -6.60
N LEU A 23 43.34 -61.06 -5.35
CA LEU A 23 44.72 -61.35 -4.93
C LEU A 23 44.67 -62.15 -3.62
N ALA A 24 45.48 -63.22 -3.59
CA ALA A 24 45.54 -64.26 -2.58
C ALA A 24 46.01 -63.77 -1.19
N GLN A 25 45.33 -64.25 -0.14
CA GLN A 25 45.87 -64.42 1.21
C GLN A 25 45.53 -65.85 1.64
N ASP A 26 46.60 -66.63 1.86
CA ASP A 26 46.58 -67.88 2.63
C ASP A 26 46.19 -67.57 4.09
N ASP A 27 45.46 -68.52 4.67
CA ASP A 27 45.35 -68.90 6.09
C ASP A 27 45.11 -67.77 7.11
N ASP A 28 43.85 -67.63 7.54
CA ASP A 28 43.43 -67.83 8.94
C ASP A 28 42.04 -67.20 9.18
N ASP A 29 41.11 -68.02 9.69
CA ASP A 29 39.94 -67.69 10.53
C ASP A 29 39.03 -66.53 10.09
N ASP A 30 37.91 -66.87 9.44
CA ASP A 30 36.54 -66.55 9.90
C ASP A 30 35.55 -67.01 8.81
N ASP A 31 35.06 -68.24 8.95
CA ASP A 31 33.85 -68.72 8.30
C ASP A 31 32.66 -67.86 8.77
N ASP A 32 32.39 -66.76 8.08
CA ASP A 32 31.08 -66.08 8.16
C ASP A 32 30.08 -66.94 7.37
N ASP A 33 29.57 -67.97 8.05
CA ASP A 33 28.42 -68.76 7.67
C ASP A 33 27.27 -67.83 7.24
N MET A 34 27.06 -67.68 5.93
CA MET A 34 25.77 -67.23 5.41
C MET A 34 24.76 -68.35 5.72
N GLU A 35 24.20 -68.33 6.93
CA GLU A 35 23.14 -69.25 7.37
C GLU A 35 22.06 -69.29 6.27
N GLU A 36 21.98 -70.41 5.56
CA GLU A 36 20.93 -70.67 4.60
C GLU A 36 19.60 -70.64 5.35
N MET A 37 18.81 -69.57 5.13
CA MET A 37 17.47 -69.42 5.68
C MET A 37 16.68 -70.70 5.44
N ASP A 38 16.19 -71.32 6.52
CA ASP A 38 15.49 -72.59 6.39
C ASP A 38 14.24 -72.45 5.50
N GLU A 39 13.81 -73.54 4.84
CA GLU A 39 12.69 -73.51 3.90
C GLU A 39 11.38 -73.01 4.54
N GLU A 40 11.20 -73.23 5.85
CA GLU A 40 10.03 -72.82 6.61
C GLU A 40 10.05 -71.31 6.94
N GLU A 41 11.21 -70.74 7.25
CA GLU A 41 11.47 -69.30 7.38
C GLU A 41 11.24 -68.59 6.05
N TRP A 42 11.71 -69.17 4.95
CA TRP A 42 11.48 -68.63 3.62
C TRP A 42 9.98 -68.62 3.26
N GLN A 43 9.27 -69.72 3.52
CA GLN A 43 7.82 -69.79 3.30
C GLN A 43 7.06 -68.77 4.15
N ARG A 44 7.42 -68.61 5.43
CA ARG A 44 6.83 -67.57 6.31
C ARG A 44 7.08 -66.16 5.79
N GLN A 45 8.28 -65.86 5.32
CA GLN A 45 8.59 -64.55 4.73
C GLN A 45 7.81 -64.30 3.44
N MET A 46 7.65 -65.31 2.59
CA MET A 46 6.86 -65.20 1.37
C MET A 46 5.37 -64.97 1.64
N ASP A 47 4.82 -65.63 2.65
CA ASP A 47 3.43 -65.44 3.08
C ASP A 47 3.22 -64.04 3.70
N GLU A 48 4.16 -63.56 4.51
CA GLU A 48 4.13 -62.21 5.08
C GLU A 48 4.20 -61.15 3.97
N LEU A 49 5.17 -61.27 3.06
CA LEU A 49 5.33 -60.35 1.93
C LEU A 49 4.11 -60.37 1.01
N THR A 50 3.50 -61.53 0.80
CA THR A 50 2.26 -61.66 0.02
C THR A 50 1.10 -60.95 0.72
N THR A 51 0.98 -61.12 2.03
CA THR A 51 -0.03 -60.43 2.85
C THR A 51 0.15 -58.92 2.79
N ARG A 52 1.38 -58.44 2.98
CA ARG A 52 1.72 -57.00 2.92
C ARG A 52 1.49 -56.41 1.54
N LYS A 53 1.80 -57.15 0.47
CA LYS A 53 1.50 -56.75 -0.91
C LYS A 53 0.00 -56.57 -1.13
N ASN A 54 -0.81 -57.52 -0.65
CA ASN A 54 -2.26 -57.47 -0.79
C ASN A 54 -2.86 -56.30 0.01
N ASP A 55 -2.38 -56.06 1.24
CA ASP A 55 -2.78 -54.92 2.06
C ASP A 55 -2.43 -53.57 1.38
N LEU A 56 -1.18 -53.40 0.94
CA LEU A 56 -0.76 -52.19 0.21
C LEU A 56 -1.56 -51.99 -1.08
N MET A 57 -1.89 -53.06 -1.80
CA MET A 57 -2.72 -52.99 -3.01
C MET A 57 -4.16 -52.55 -2.67
N SER A 58 -4.72 -53.06 -1.57
CA SER A 58 -6.02 -52.62 -1.06
C SER A 58 -6.02 -51.13 -0.67
N GLN A 59 -5.00 -50.70 0.07
CA GLN A 59 -4.82 -49.30 0.45
C GLN A 59 -4.67 -48.39 -0.77
N LEU A 60 -3.90 -48.80 -1.79
CA LEU A 60 -3.74 -48.04 -3.02
C LEU A 60 -5.06 -47.89 -3.78
N ASN A 61 -5.87 -48.95 -3.84
CA ASN A 61 -7.20 -48.90 -4.46
C ASN A 61 -8.16 -47.99 -3.68
N SER A 62 -8.13 -48.03 -2.35
CA SER A 62 -8.91 -47.13 -1.50
C SER A 62 -8.49 -45.67 -1.74
N LEU A 63 -7.18 -45.40 -1.72
CA LEU A 63 -6.66 -44.05 -1.89
C LEU A 63 -6.95 -43.49 -3.29
N ASN A 64 -6.90 -44.31 -4.33
CA ASN A 64 -7.32 -43.91 -5.67
C ASN A 64 -8.81 -43.54 -5.72
N THR A 65 -9.66 -44.33 -5.06
CA THR A 65 -11.10 -44.05 -4.95
C THR A 65 -11.34 -42.71 -4.23
N ASP A 66 -10.64 -42.47 -3.13
CA ASP A 66 -10.71 -41.21 -2.38
C ASP A 66 -10.24 -40.01 -3.22
N VAL A 67 -9.15 -40.17 -3.96
CA VAL A 67 -8.63 -39.13 -4.87
C VAL A 67 -9.67 -38.77 -5.93
N ASP A 68 -10.34 -39.75 -6.53
CA ASP A 68 -11.34 -39.50 -7.56
C ASP A 68 -12.62 -38.90 -6.97
N ALA A 69 -13.01 -39.31 -5.76
CA ALA A 69 -14.10 -38.68 -5.01
C ALA A 69 -13.80 -37.22 -4.68
N LEU A 70 -12.58 -36.91 -4.20
CA LEU A 70 -12.14 -35.55 -3.90
C LEU A 70 -12.07 -34.66 -5.14
N LYS A 71 -11.58 -35.19 -6.28
CA LYS A 71 -11.61 -34.47 -7.56
C LYS A 71 -13.03 -34.12 -7.98
N LYS A 72 -13.96 -35.06 -7.83
CA LYS A 72 -15.38 -34.82 -8.14
C LYS A 72 -15.96 -33.76 -7.20
N MET A 73 -15.70 -33.87 -5.90
CA MET A 73 -16.17 -32.91 -4.90
C MET A 73 -15.65 -31.49 -5.19
N ASN A 74 -14.38 -31.33 -5.55
CA ASN A 74 -13.83 -30.04 -5.94
C ASN A 74 -14.55 -29.46 -7.17
N LYS A 75 -14.78 -30.28 -8.20
CA LYS A 75 -15.50 -29.84 -9.40
C LYS A 75 -16.95 -29.42 -9.09
N ASP A 76 -17.64 -30.17 -8.23
CA ASP A 76 -19.01 -29.84 -7.81
C ASP A 76 -19.02 -28.54 -7.00
N LYS A 77 -18.06 -28.35 -6.09
CA LYS A 77 -17.89 -27.12 -5.31
C LYS A 77 -17.55 -25.90 -6.18
N ASP A 78 -16.70 -26.06 -7.19
CA ASP A 78 -16.39 -25.00 -8.15
C ASP A 78 -17.67 -24.59 -8.91
N GLY A 79 -18.49 -25.56 -9.33
CA GLY A 79 -19.77 -25.29 -9.97
C GLY A 79 -20.80 -24.62 -9.05
N GLU A 80 -20.85 -25.01 -7.77
CA GLU A 80 -21.69 -24.35 -6.76
C GLU A 80 -21.25 -22.90 -6.52
N LEU A 81 -19.94 -22.64 -6.44
CA LEU A 81 -19.39 -21.30 -6.29
C LEU A 81 -19.72 -20.40 -7.49
N GLU A 82 -19.53 -20.89 -8.72
CA GLU A 82 -19.86 -20.12 -9.91
C GLU A 82 -21.36 -19.75 -9.97
N LYS A 83 -22.26 -20.65 -9.56
CA LYS A 83 -23.69 -20.36 -9.46
C LYS A 83 -23.97 -19.30 -8.41
N ALA A 84 -23.41 -19.45 -7.20
CA ALA A 84 -23.60 -18.47 -6.13
C ALA A 84 -23.09 -17.07 -6.51
N GLU A 85 -21.94 -16.99 -7.20
CA GLU A 85 -21.42 -15.72 -7.75
C GLU A 85 -22.39 -15.10 -8.77
N ASN A 86 -22.88 -15.90 -9.71
CA ASN A 86 -23.79 -15.42 -10.75
C ASN A 86 -25.13 -14.97 -10.16
N ASP A 87 -25.68 -15.69 -9.18
CA ASP A 87 -26.92 -15.33 -8.48
C ASP A 87 -26.75 -14.02 -7.70
N LEU A 88 -25.59 -13.85 -7.04
CA LEU A 88 -25.25 -12.62 -6.34
C LEU A 88 -25.15 -11.42 -7.30
N TYR A 89 -24.46 -11.56 -8.43
CA TYR A 89 -24.40 -10.49 -9.44
C TYR A 89 -25.76 -10.22 -10.09
N ALA A 90 -26.55 -11.26 -10.34
CA ALA A 90 -27.92 -11.13 -10.84
C ALA A 90 -28.83 -10.36 -9.86
N SER A 91 -28.62 -10.49 -8.56
CA SER A 91 -29.37 -9.73 -7.54
C SER A 91 -29.21 -8.21 -7.66
N VAL A 92 -28.06 -7.74 -8.16
CA VAL A 92 -27.80 -6.32 -8.46
C VAL A 92 -28.06 -5.97 -9.93
N GLY A 93 -28.59 -6.90 -10.72
CA GLY A 93 -28.88 -6.73 -12.14
C GLY A 93 -27.62 -6.60 -13.00
N ALA A 94 -26.51 -7.21 -12.58
CA ALA A 94 -25.23 -7.15 -13.27
C ALA A 94 -24.76 -8.53 -13.73
N THR A 95 -23.99 -8.53 -14.82
CA THR A 95 -23.27 -9.70 -15.31
C THR A 95 -21.83 -9.73 -14.78
N LYS A 96 -21.20 -10.90 -14.79
CA LYS A 96 -19.78 -11.07 -14.41
C LYS A 96 -18.85 -10.09 -15.13
N SER A 97 -19.12 -9.81 -16.42
CA SER A 97 -18.35 -8.83 -17.20
C SER A 97 -18.53 -7.39 -16.68
N GLN A 98 -19.78 -6.98 -16.43
CA GLN A 98 -20.07 -5.63 -15.93
C GLN A 98 -19.47 -5.39 -14.55
N VAL A 99 -19.47 -6.41 -13.68
CA VAL A 99 -18.81 -6.34 -12.36
C VAL A 99 -17.29 -6.24 -12.53
N ALA A 100 -16.69 -6.98 -13.46
CA ALA A 100 -15.25 -6.88 -13.73
C ALA A 100 -14.84 -5.48 -14.24
N ASP A 101 -15.64 -4.89 -15.13
CA ASP A 101 -15.40 -3.53 -15.62
C ASP A 101 -15.61 -2.48 -14.52
N TYR A 102 -16.64 -2.66 -13.68
CA TYR A 102 -16.87 -1.83 -12.51
C TYR A 102 -15.69 -1.90 -11.54
N ARG A 103 -15.17 -3.11 -11.26
CA ARG A 103 -13.99 -3.32 -10.40
C ARG A 103 -12.78 -2.53 -10.90
N ARG A 104 -12.51 -2.55 -12.22
CA ARG A 104 -11.42 -1.78 -12.83
C ARG A 104 -11.60 -0.27 -12.65
N LYS A 105 -12.81 0.26 -12.91
CA LYS A 105 -13.13 1.69 -12.72
C LYS A 105 -13.01 2.10 -11.25
N PHE A 106 -13.53 1.27 -10.35
CA PHE A 106 -13.49 1.47 -8.91
C PHE A 106 -12.05 1.54 -8.39
N GLU A 107 -11.19 0.61 -8.79
CA GLU A 107 -9.78 0.60 -8.40
C GLU A 107 -8.99 1.78 -8.98
N ALA A 108 -9.27 2.18 -10.22
CA ALA A 108 -8.65 3.35 -10.83
C ALA A 108 -9.01 4.63 -10.05
N LEU A 109 -10.29 4.82 -9.74
CA LEU A 109 -10.75 5.96 -8.95
C LEU A 109 -10.20 5.92 -7.52
N GLU A 110 -10.19 4.75 -6.88
CA GLU A 110 -9.64 4.60 -5.53
C GLU A 110 -8.16 4.98 -5.49
N LYS A 111 -7.37 4.57 -6.50
CA LYS A 111 -5.97 5.01 -6.64
C LYS A 111 -5.86 6.53 -6.83
N LYS A 112 -6.72 7.13 -7.64
CA LYS A 112 -6.77 8.58 -7.87
C LYS A 112 -7.06 9.35 -6.58
N ILE A 113 -8.06 8.91 -5.81
CA ILE A 113 -8.45 9.50 -4.52
C ILE A 113 -7.35 9.32 -3.47
N ASN A 114 -6.76 8.12 -3.36
CA ASN A 114 -5.69 7.85 -2.41
C ASN A 114 -4.42 8.67 -2.70
N SER A 115 -4.07 8.83 -3.98
CA SER A 115 -2.91 9.61 -4.40
C SER A 115 -3.18 11.12 -4.49
N LYS A 116 -4.45 11.55 -4.37
CA LYS A 116 -4.92 12.93 -4.61
C LYS A 116 -4.40 13.47 -5.95
N SER A 117 -4.34 12.61 -6.96
CA SER A 117 -3.86 12.98 -8.30
C SER A 117 -4.99 13.54 -9.16
N GLY A 118 -4.70 14.61 -9.89
CA GLY A 118 -5.67 15.29 -10.76
C GLY A 118 -6.57 16.31 -10.07
N SER A 119 -7.65 16.70 -10.75
CA SER A 119 -8.67 17.60 -10.21
C SER A 119 -9.65 16.83 -9.32
N LYS A 120 -10.05 17.46 -8.20
CA LYS A 120 -11.10 16.95 -7.31
C LYS A 120 -12.43 16.82 -8.05
N GLU A 121 -12.75 17.77 -8.92
CA GLU A 121 -14.00 17.82 -9.69
C GLU A 121 -14.12 16.60 -10.62
N ASP A 122 -13.02 16.17 -11.23
CA ASP A 122 -13.02 14.98 -12.10
C ASP A 122 -13.24 13.70 -11.29
N ALA A 123 -12.63 13.61 -10.10
CA ALA A 123 -12.84 12.49 -9.20
C ALA A 123 -14.28 12.43 -8.67
N GLU A 124 -14.92 13.58 -8.42
CA GLU A 124 -16.34 13.66 -8.03
C GLU A 124 -17.28 13.20 -9.15
N LYS A 125 -16.97 13.52 -10.41
CA LYS A 125 -17.73 13.03 -11.57
C LYS A 125 -17.60 11.51 -11.72
N GLU A 126 -16.38 10.98 -11.69
CA GLU A 126 -16.14 9.53 -11.74
C GLU A 126 -16.78 8.81 -10.54
N PHE A 127 -16.79 9.43 -9.36
CA PHE A 127 -17.46 8.89 -8.17
C PHE A 127 -18.99 8.86 -8.33
N ALA A 128 -19.59 9.88 -8.94
CA ALA A 128 -21.02 9.91 -9.21
C ALA A 128 -21.46 8.81 -10.21
N GLU A 129 -20.63 8.51 -11.22
CA GLU A 129 -20.86 7.37 -12.12
C GLU A 129 -20.83 6.03 -11.37
N ILE A 130 -19.90 5.89 -10.42
CA ILE A 130 -19.78 4.70 -9.56
C ILE A 130 -20.96 4.58 -8.59
N GLU A 131 -21.47 5.70 -8.09
CA GLU A 131 -22.63 5.77 -7.18
C GLU A 131 -23.96 5.43 -7.87
N ALA A 132 -24.09 5.74 -9.17
CA ALA A 132 -25.26 5.42 -9.97
C ALA A 132 -25.46 3.90 -10.18
N SER A 133 -24.38 3.12 -10.12
CA SER A 133 -24.45 1.68 -10.31
C SER A 133 -24.84 0.94 -9.02
N LYS A 134 -25.83 0.04 -9.13
CA LYS A 134 -26.23 -0.86 -8.02
C LYS A 134 -25.13 -1.84 -7.60
N ILE A 135 -24.14 -2.07 -8.46
CA ILE A 135 -22.97 -2.92 -8.19
C ILE A 135 -22.21 -2.44 -6.94
N ARG A 136 -22.30 -1.15 -6.57
CA ARG A 136 -21.66 -0.63 -5.35
C ARG A 136 -22.11 -1.33 -4.06
N CYS A 137 -23.30 -1.92 -4.06
CA CYS A 137 -23.88 -2.58 -2.89
C CYS A 137 -23.36 -4.01 -2.69
N LEU A 138 -22.55 -4.54 -3.61
CA LEU A 138 -21.96 -5.86 -3.43
C LEU A 138 -21.00 -5.86 -2.23
N PRO A 139 -20.93 -6.97 -1.47
CA PRO A 139 -20.08 -7.07 -0.28
C PRO A 139 -18.60 -6.71 -0.55
N GLU A 140 -18.08 -7.05 -1.74
CA GLU A 140 -16.70 -6.75 -2.13
C GLU A 140 -16.38 -5.24 -2.25
N PHE A 141 -17.40 -4.40 -2.49
CA PHE A 141 -17.22 -2.97 -2.74
C PHE A 141 -17.72 -2.10 -1.59
N TRP A 142 -18.72 -2.53 -0.83
CA TRP A 142 -19.44 -1.67 0.11
C TRP A 142 -18.52 -0.91 1.08
N ASP A 143 -17.64 -1.62 1.79
CA ASP A 143 -16.74 -1.00 2.77
C ASP A 143 -15.72 -0.07 2.12
N ARG A 144 -15.16 -0.50 0.98
CA ARG A 144 -14.21 0.31 0.20
C ARG A 144 -14.89 1.56 -0.35
N TYR A 145 -16.15 1.46 -0.77
CA TYR A 145 -16.95 2.57 -1.27
C TYR A 145 -17.17 3.61 -0.17
N GLN A 146 -17.54 3.17 1.04
CA GLN A 146 -17.69 4.09 2.18
C GLN A 146 -16.37 4.77 2.54
N ALA A 147 -15.27 4.02 2.56
CA ALA A 147 -13.94 4.58 2.77
C ALA A 147 -13.56 5.59 1.67
N MET A 148 -13.87 5.29 0.42
CA MET A 148 -13.63 6.17 -0.72
C MET A 148 -14.45 7.46 -0.63
N LYS A 149 -15.74 7.35 -0.31
CA LYS A 149 -16.64 8.49 -0.07
C LYS A 149 -16.09 9.42 1.00
N LYS A 150 -15.64 8.85 2.13
CA LYS A 150 -15.02 9.60 3.22
C LYS A 150 -13.74 10.29 2.75
N LYS A 151 -12.85 9.58 2.06
CA LYS A 151 -11.61 10.16 1.53
C LYS A 151 -11.85 11.27 0.51
N LEU A 152 -12.92 11.17 -0.30
CA LEU A 152 -13.31 12.20 -1.24
C LEU A 152 -13.87 13.45 -0.52
N ALA A 153 -14.63 13.27 0.57
CA ALA A 153 -15.05 14.37 1.43
C ALA A 153 -13.84 15.04 2.13
N ASP A 154 -12.90 14.23 2.61
CA ASP A 154 -11.63 14.69 3.20
C ASP A 154 -10.65 15.23 2.13
N TRP A 155 -10.90 14.97 0.85
CA TRP A 155 -10.12 15.52 -0.26
C TRP A 155 -10.48 17.00 -0.36
N GLY A 156 -9.60 17.87 0.14
CA GLY A 156 -9.95 19.28 0.36
C GLY A 156 -10.15 19.65 1.82
N GLY A 157 -10.31 18.66 2.70
CA GLY A 157 -10.43 18.85 4.14
C GLY A 157 -9.25 19.69 4.65
N ALA A 158 -9.58 20.81 5.30
CA ALA A 158 -8.57 21.68 5.86
C ALA A 158 -7.89 20.94 7.01
N SER A 159 -6.68 20.41 6.76
CA SER A 159 -5.85 19.93 7.86
C SER A 159 -5.60 21.11 8.79
N THR A 160 -5.56 20.89 10.10
CA THR A 160 -5.30 21.99 11.04
C THR A 160 -3.87 21.92 11.54
N TYR A 161 -3.23 23.07 11.69
CA TYR A 161 -1.87 23.15 12.20
C TYR A 161 -1.80 24.13 13.36
N THR A 162 -1.23 23.69 14.49
CA THR A 162 -1.01 24.55 15.65
C THR A 162 0.36 25.21 15.55
N VAL A 163 0.38 26.53 15.48
CA VAL A 163 1.60 27.33 15.34
C VAL A 163 2.47 27.19 16.59
N VAL A 164 3.75 26.89 16.41
CA VAL A 164 4.76 26.83 17.49
C VAL A 164 5.61 28.09 17.48
N LYS A 165 6.26 28.40 18.61
CA LYS A 165 7.20 29.53 18.72
C LYS A 165 8.33 29.41 17.68
N GLY A 166 8.48 30.44 16.85
CA GLY A 166 9.50 30.50 15.80
C GLY A 166 9.02 30.03 14.42
N ASP A 167 7.73 29.70 14.28
CA ASP A 167 7.15 29.40 12.97
C ASP A 167 6.87 30.67 12.15
N CYS A 168 6.90 30.48 10.83
CA CYS A 168 6.41 31.43 9.85
C CYS A 168 5.62 30.68 8.78
N LEU A 169 4.73 31.36 8.05
CA LEU A 169 3.87 30.71 7.06
C LEU A 169 4.66 29.92 6.00
N SER A 170 5.84 30.42 5.60
CA SER A 170 6.72 29.71 4.66
C SER A 170 7.36 28.45 5.24
N LYS A 171 7.72 28.46 6.52
CA LYS A 171 8.27 27.27 7.20
C LYS A 171 7.20 26.20 7.38
N ILE A 172 5.99 26.62 7.76
CA ILE A 172 4.82 25.74 7.89
C ILE A 172 4.48 25.12 6.52
N ALA A 173 4.39 25.93 5.46
CA ALA A 173 4.15 25.42 4.10
C ALA A 173 5.25 24.46 3.60
N GLY A 174 6.50 24.66 4.04
CA GLY A 174 7.63 23.80 3.69
C GLY A 174 7.66 22.47 4.44
N MET A 175 6.78 22.21 5.40
CA MET A 175 6.76 20.93 6.10
C MET A 175 6.22 19.82 5.19
N LYS A 176 6.86 18.64 5.24
CA LYS A 176 6.49 17.46 4.43
C LYS A 176 5.05 16.99 4.67
N ASN A 177 4.54 17.20 5.88
CA ASN A 177 3.17 16.85 6.28
C ASN A 177 2.12 17.92 5.88
N ILE A 178 2.53 19.07 5.34
CA ILE A 178 1.64 20.16 4.93
C ILE A 178 1.62 20.30 3.41
N TYR A 179 2.67 20.87 2.81
CA TYR A 179 2.75 21.01 1.35
C TYR A 179 4.09 20.61 0.74
N ASP A 180 5.11 20.35 1.57
CA ASP A 180 6.49 20.07 1.12
C ASP A 180 7.08 21.17 0.22
N ASN A 181 6.51 22.39 0.26
CA ASN A 181 6.93 23.50 -0.57
C ASN A 181 6.67 24.84 0.12
N TRP A 182 7.77 25.48 0.55
CA TRP A 182 7.75 26.76 1.24
C TRP A 182 7.14 27.91 0.43
N LYS A 183 7.13 27.81 -0.92
CA LYS A 183 6.52 28.83 -1.79
C LYS A 183 5.00 28.84 -1.74
N LEU A 184 4.36 27.83 -1.16
CA LEU A 184 2.90 27.73 -1.06
C LEU A 184 2.32 28.47 0.16
N TRP A 185 3.16 29.23 0.88
CA TRP A 185 2.73 30.06 1.99
C TRP A 185 1.61 31.08 1.68
N PRO A 186 1.47 31.65 0.46
CA PRO A 186 0.38 32.59 0.18
C PRO A 186 -0.99 31.92 0.25
N ALA A 187 -1.09 30.66 -0.17
CA ALA A 187 -2.34 29.90 -0.08
C ALA A 187 -2.74 29.65 1.39
N LEU A 188 -1.75 29.37 2.25
CA LEU A 188 -1.97 29.24 3.69
C LEU A 188 -2.44 30.58 4.29
N TRP A 189 -1.86 31.70 3.85
CA TRP A 189 -2.29 33.03 4.30
C TRP A 189 -3.71 33.35 3.83
N GLU A 190 -4.02 33.14 2.56
CA GLU A 190 -5.33 33.46 1.96
C GLU A 190 -6.48 32.69 2.63
N ALA A 191 -6.24 31.45 3.04
CA ALA A 191 -7.23 30.64 3.78
C ALA A 191 -7.47 31.13 5.21
N ASN A 192 -6.54 31.86 5.82
CA ASN A 192 -6.59 32.27 7.22
C ASN A 192 -6.67 33.79 7.46
N LYS A 193 -6.54 34.60 6.40
CA LYS A 193 -6.56 36.08 6.50
C LYS A 193 -7.85 36.59 7.14
N ASN A 194 -8.97 35.92 6.88
CA ASN A 194 -10.30 36.29 7.37
C ASN A 194 -10.71 35.54 8.65
N GLY A 195 -9.90 34.61 9.15
CA GLY A 195 -10.26 33.82 10.34
C GLY A 195 -9.43 32.53 10.50
N VAL A 196 -8.78 32.36 11.65
CA VAL A 196 -8.16 31.09 12.09
C VAL A 196 -9.18 30.19 12.80
N VAL A 197 -8.89 28.90 12.97
CA VAL A 197 -9.81 27.93 13.63
C VAL A 197 -9.97 28.24 15.10
N SER A 198 -8.85 28.40 15.81
CA SER A 198 -8.82 28.80 17.21
C SER A 198 -7.58 29.64 17.47
N ALA A 199 -7.66 30.48 18.49
CA ALA A 199 -6.58 31.36 18.88
C ALA A 199 -6.58 31.51 20.42
N PRO A 200 -5.41 31.56 21.07
CA PRO A 200 -5.31 31.81 22.51
C PRO A 200 -5.94 33.15 22.90
N ALA A 201 -6.33 33.28 24.17
CA ALA A 201 -6.81 34.56 24.71
C ALA A 201 -5.78 35.69 24.43
N ARG A 202 -6.28 36.87 24.04
CA ARG A 202 -5.48 38.06 23.65
C ARG A 202 -4.72 37.96 22.31
N THR A 203 -4.97 36.95 21.48
CA THR A 203 -4.42 36.90 20.11
C THR A 203 -5.48 37.21 19.06
N PRO A 204 -5.12 37.86 17.94
CA PRO A 204 -6.08 38.14 16.88
C PRO A 204 -6.55 36.84 16.22
N LYS A 205 -7.86 36.75 15.95
CA LYS A 205 -8.47 35.61 15.24
C LYS A 205 -8.33 35.72 13.73
N THR A 206 -7.76 36.79 13.21
CA THR A 206 -7.53 37.03 11.78
C THR A 206 -6.05 37.34 11.54
N ILE A 207 -5.56 37.04 10.34
CA ILE A 207 -4.15 37.26 9.94
C ILE A 207 -4.11 38.27 8.79
N PRO A 208 -4.29 39.58 9.05
CA PRO A 208 -4.23 40.59 8.00
C PRO A 208 -2.81 40.76 7.45
N ASN A 209 -1.78 40.54 8.27
CA ASN A 209 -0.38 40.59 7.84
C ASN A 209 0.20 39.17 7.72
N PRO A 210 0.64 38.74 6.54
CA PRO A 210 1.19 37.39 6.33
C PRO A 210 2.46 37.10 7.13
N ASN A 211 3.17 38.13 7.61
CA ASN A 211 4.40 37.96 8.39
C ASN A 211 4.15 37.84 9.91
N LEU A 212 2.89 37.93 10.37
CA LEU A 212 2.57 37.98 11.79
C LEU A 212 1.62 36.84 12.17
N ILE A 213 2.19 35.79 12.75
CA ILE A 213 1.47 34.66 13.34
C ILE A 213 1.91 34.48 14.78
N TYR A 214 1.02 33.98 15.63
CA TYR A 214 1.25 33.83 17.07
C TYR A 214 1.25 32.35 17.47
N PRO A 215 2.12 31.94 18.40
CA PRO A 215 2.12 30.58 18.93
C PRO A 215 0.76 30.22 19.55
N GLY A 216 0.33 28.97 19.34
CA GLY A 216 -0.96 28.46 19.79
C GLY A 216 -2.14 28.77 18.86
N GLN A 217 -1.96 29.56 17.80
CA GLN A 217 -2.98 29.72 16.77
C GLN A 217 -3.15 28.41 15.98
N VAL A 218 -4.39 27.99 15.74
CA VAL A 218 -4.71 26.83 14.91
C VAL A 218 -5.13 27.29 13.52
N LEU A 219 -4.25 27.08 12.55
CA LEU A 219 -4.44 27.48 11.15
C LEU A 219 -5.21 26.41 10.37
N LYS A 220 -6.04 26.85 9.42
CA LYS A 220 -6.64 26.02 8.38
C LYS A 220 -5.62 25.81 7.27
N VAL A 221 -5.28 24.56 6.99
CA VAL A 221 -4.37 24.17 5.90
C VAL A 221 -5.23 23.61 4.75
N PRO A 222 -5.59 24.43 3.75
CA PRO A 222 -6.40 23.96 2.61
C PRO A 222 -5.64 22.91 1.81
N SER A 223 -6.30 21.87 1.29
CA SER A 223 -5.65 21.00 0.30
C SER A 223 -5.66 21.70 -1.06
N LEU A 224 -4.49 21.91 -1.67
CA LEU A 224 -4.36 22.65 -2.94
C LEU A 224 -4.42 21.72 -4.15
N THR A 225 -5.27 22.05 -5.12
CA THR A 225 -5.23 21.46 -6.48
C THR A 225 -3.98 21.93 -7.23
N GLN A 226 -3.62 21.29 -8.35
CA GLN A 226 -2.43 21.67 -9.11
C GLN A 226 -2.47 23.14 -9.57
N GLN A 227 -3.61 23.61 -10.06
CA GLN A 227 -3.80 25.01 -10.47
C GLN A 227 -3.60 25.98 -9.29
N MET A 228 -4.19 25.67 -8.13
CA MET A 228 -4.03 26.50 -6.93
C MET A 228 -2.57 26.54 -6.45
N ARG A 229 -1.81 25.45 -6.63
CA ARG A 229 -0.37 25.43 -6.32
C ARG A 229 0.40 26.37 -7.25
N ASP A 230 0.11 26.32 -8.55
CA ASP A 230 0.78 27.15 -9.54
C ASP A 230 0.49 28.64 -9.31
N ASP A 231 -0.74 28.98 -8.99
CA ASP A 231 -1.12 30.36 -8.69
C ASP A 231 -0.53 30.85 -7.35
N ALA A 232 -0.50 30.00 -6.33
CA ALA A 232 0.19 30.32 -5.08
C ALA A 232 1.70 30.52 -5.27
N MET A 233 2.34 29.74 -6.15
CA MET A 233 3.75 29.92 -6.51
C MET A 233 3.99 31.26 -7.22
N LYS A 234 3.15 31.62 -8.20
CA LYS A 234 3.22 32.93 -8.88
C LYS A 234 3.04 34.07 -7.87
N ASN A 235 2.10 33.96 -6.94
CA ASN A 235 1.85 34.97 -5.92
C ASN A 235 3.07 35.13 -4.99
N SER A 236 3.67 34.02 -4.54
CA SER A 236 4.91 34.03 -3.74
C SER A 236 6.06 34.71 -4.47
N ASP A 237 6.24 34.45 -5.77
CA ASP A 237 7.27 35.10 -6.58
C ASP A 237 7.01 36.60 -6.76
N SER A 238 5.74 37.02 -6.88
CA SER A 238 5.34 38.43 -6.89
C SER A 238 5.71 39.14 -5.58
N TRP A 239 5.36 38.55 -4.44
CA TRP A 239 5.75 39.04 -3.11
C TRP A 239 7.27 39.16 -2.95
N ARG A 240 8.02 38.18 -3.46
CA ARG A 240 9.49 38.19 -3.44
C ARG A 240 10.05 39.34 -4.27
N LYS A 241 9.50 39.59 -5.46
CA LYS A 241 9.89 40.72 -6.33
C LYS A 241 9.60 42.06 -5.68
N TYR A 242 8.38 42.25 -5.15
CA TYR A 242 7.99 43.47 -4.43
C TYR A 242 8.94 43.77 -3.25
N ARG A 243 9.24 42.77 -2.42
CA ARG A 243 10.14 42.92 -1.27
C ARG A 243 11.56 43.29 -1.69
N ARG A 244 12.11 42.68 -2.75
CA ARG A 244 13.43 43.01 -3.28
C ARG A 244 13.47 44.44 -3.85
N GLY A 245 12.46 44.84 -4.62
CA GLY A 245 12.37 46.20 -5.19
C GLY A 245 12.32 47.26 -4.09
N ARG A 246 11.51 47.03 -3.05
CA ARG A 246 11.43 47.93 -1.89
C ARG A 246 12.74 47.98 -1.10
N THR A 247 13.43 46.86 -0.95
CA THR A 247 14.75 46.81 -0.30
C THR A 247 15.78 47.62 -1.09
N LYS A 248 15.80 47.47 -2.42
CA LYS A 248 16.67 48.23 -3.32
C LYS A 248 16.40 49.73 -3.20
N MET A 249 15.13 50.15 -3.24
CA MET A 249 14.75 51.56 -3.02
C MET A 249 15.18 52.08 -1.64
N ARG A 250 15.07 51.28 -0.58
CA ARG A 250 15.50 51.68 0.77
C ARG A 250 17.01 51.86 0.87
N MET A 251 17.80 51.02 0.18
CA MET A 251 19.26 51.15 0.14
C MET A 251 19.74 52.33 -0.73
N MET A 252 18.92 52.80 -1.68
CA MET A 252 19.20 53.95 -2.55
C MET A 252 18.74 55.29 -1.95
N LYS A 253 18.05 55.30 -0.80
CA LYS A 253 17.74 56.55 -0.10
C LYS A 253 19.01 57.07 0.60
N PRO A 254 19.40 58.35 0.39
CA PRO A 254 20.55 58.92 1.08
C PRO A 254 20.33 58.86 2.60
N LYS A 255 21.37 58.46 3.35
CA LYS A 255 21.35 58.57 4.81
C LYS A 255 21.25 60.05 5.14
N THR A 256 20.10 60.50 5.63
CA THR A 256 19.97 61.82 6.25
C THR A 256 20.95 61.87 7.42
N THR A 257 22.04 62.58 7.25
CA THR A 257 22.91 63.02 8.35
C THR A 257 22.04 63.82 9.31
N THR A 258 21.89 63.32 10.52
CA THR A 258 21.37 64.09 11.65
C THR A 258 22.25 65.33 11.77
N ASN A 259 21.73 66.50 11.38
CA ASN A 259 22.42 67.76 11.60
C ASN A 259 22.42 68.02 13.11
N ASP A 260 23.57 67.86 13.74
CA ASP A 260 23.88 68.42 15.06
C ASP A 260 23.83 69.95 14.94
N MET A 261 22.64 70.53 15.15
CA MET A 261 22.48 71.96 15.29
C MET A 261 23.02 72.39 16.66
N LYS A 262 24.17 73.07 16.61
CA LYS A 262 24.76 73.87 17.69
C LYS A 262 23.67 74.58 18.49
N LYS A 263 23.61 74.29 19.78
CA LYS A 263 22.88 75.06 20.77
C LYS A 263 23.75 76.24 21.19
N ASP A 264 23.82 77.25 20.34
CA ASP A 264 24.19 78.59 20.78
C ASP A 264 22.89 79.32 21.11
N GLU A 265 22.70 79.69 22.38
CA GLU A 265 22.20 81.03 22.77
C GLU A 265 22.12 81.21 24.30
N LYS A 266 22.80 82.27 24.75
CA LYS A 266 22.44 83.25 25.80
C LYS A 266 22.52 82.83 27.28
N LYS A 267 23.59 83.28 27.94
CA LYS A 267 23.57 84.52 28.76
C LYS A 267 24.99 85.04 28.98
#